data_AF-A0A7G5Z353-F1
#
_entry.id   AF-A0A7G5Z353-F1
#
_cell.length_a   1.000
_cell.length_b   1.000
_cell.length_c   1.000
_cell.angle_alpha   90.00
_cell.angle_beta   90.00
_cell.angle_gamma   90.00
#
_symmetry.space_group_name_H-M   'P 1'
#
loop_
_entity.id
_entity.type
_entity.pdbx_description
1 polymer ?
#
loop_
_entity_poly.entity_id
_entity_poly.type
_entity_poly.pdbx_seq_one_letter_code
_entity_poly.pdbx_strand_id
1 'polypeptide(L)' 'MATPNACSSLIPDNWRVPVAGAPLPQGKSVGDWVAFGDAQTGQLDKANGRTADTIAIVSRCEARDAAAVKKARPKLWGIF' A
#
# COMPACT_ATOMS: atom_id res chain seq x y z
N MET A 1 17.87 -9.50 5.50
CA MET A 1 17.03 -10.72 5.64
C MET A 1 15.68 -10.29 6.18
N ALA A 2 14.59 -10.52 5.44
CA ALA A 2 13.24 -10.24 5.93
C ALA A 2 12.87 -11.33 6.96
N THR A 3 12.37 -10.93 8.13
CA THR A 3 11.87 -11.85 9.15
C THR A 3 10.70 -12.65 8.54
N PRO A 4 10.60 -13.98 8.73
CA PRO A 4 9.61 -14.84 8.05
C PRO A 4 8.12 -14.50 8.24
N ASN A 5 7.77 -13.41 8.92
CA ASN A 5 6.38 -12.98 9.21
C ASN A 5 6.21 -11.44 9.25
N ALA A 6 7.07 -10.66 8.58
CA ALA A 6 6.88 -9.20 8.59
C ALA A 6 5.64 -8.81 7.75
N CYS A 7 4.71 -8.03 8.31
CA CYS A 7 3.50 -7.61 7.58
C CYS A 7 3.78 -6.89 6.25
N SER A 8 4.93 -6.22 6.13
CA SER A 8 5.39 -5.57 4.90
C SER A 8 5.74 -6.55 3.77
N SER A 9 5.90 -7.85 4.05
CA SER A 9 6.11 -8.87 3.02
C SER A 9 4.83 -9.21 2.24
N LEU A 10 3.67 -8.75 2.71
CA LEU A 10 2.39 -8.94 2.03
C LEU A 10 2.11 -7.86 0.97
N ILE A 11 2.93 -6.80 0.92
CA ILE A 11 2.83 -5.76 -0.09
C ILE A 11 3.36 -6.32 -1.42
N PRO A 12 2.62 -6.21 -2.54
CA PRO A 12 3.10 -6.67 -3.84
C PRO A 12 4.45 -6.03 -4.21
N ASP A 13 5.42 -6.83 -4.67
CA ASP A 13 6.77 -6.33 -4.96
C ASP A 13 6.79 -5.26 -6.06
N ASN A 14 5.86 -5.34 -7.02
CA ASN A 14 5.71 -4.33 -8.08
C ASN A 14 5.16 -2.97 -7.57
N TRP A 15 4.76 -2.88 -6.30
CA TRP A 15 4.35 -1.62 -5.66
C TRP A 15 5.50 -0.94 -4.92
N ARG A 16 6.65 -1.62 -4.79
CA ARG A 16 7.89 -1.01 -4.26
C ARG A 16 8.47 0.04 -5.22
N VAL A 17 8.07 -0.02 -6.49
CA VAL A 17 8.41 1.00 -7.49
C VAL A 17 7.30 2.05 -7.54
N PRO A 18 7.64 3.36 -7.43
CA PRO A 18 6.67 4.44 -7.55
C PRO A 18 5.88 4.38 -8.86
N VAL A 19 4.66 4.90 -8.85
CA VAL A 19 3.89 5.11 -10.08
C VAL A 19 4.56 6.24 -10.86
N ALA A 20 4.99 5.95 -12.09
CA ALA A 20 5.55 6.97 -12.98
C ALA A 20 4.46 7.99 -13.34
N GLY A 21 4.84 9.27 -13.38
CA GLY A 21 3.97 10.33 -13.89
C GLY A 21 3.65 10.16 -15.38
N ALA A 22 2.65 10.91 -15.86
CA ALA A 22 2.37 10.95 -17.28
C ALA A 22 3.54 11.63 -18.03
N PRO A 23 3.88 11.21 -19.26
CA PRO A 23 4.89 11.89 -20.05
C PRO A 23 4.43 13.31 -20.39
N LEU A 24 5.34 14.27 -20.35
CA LEU A 24 5.03 15.65 -20.73
C LEU A 24 4.56 15.71 -22.20
N PRO A 25 3.58 16.58 -22.52
CA PRO A 25 3.12 16.74 -23.89
C PRO A 25 4.23 17.37 -24.74
N GLN A 26 4.40 16.86 -25.96
CA GLN A 26 5.33 17.45 -26.95
C GLN A 26 4.69 18.63 -27.70
N GLY A 27 3.36 18.63 -27.79
CA GLY A 27 2.59 19.70 -28.40
C GLY A 27 2.45 20.93 -27.50
N LYS A 28 2.15 22.07 -28.12
CA LYS A 28 1.93 23.35 -27.43
C LYS A 28 0.46 23.75 -27.37
N SER A 29 -0.46 22.89 -27.81
CA SER A 29 -1.88 23.22 -27.80
C SER A 29 -2.45 23.06 -26.39
N VAL A 30 -3.51 23.82 -26.09
CA VAL A 30 -4.25 23.66 -24.83
C VAL A 30 -4.78 22.23 -24.70
N GLY A 31 -5.22 21.61 -25.80
CA GLY A 31 -5.71 20.23 -25.81
C GLY A 31 -4.67 19.21 -25.35
N ASP A 32 -3.41 19.37 -25.76
CA ASP A 32 -2.33 18.47 -25.34
C ASP A 32 -2.07 18.55 -23.82
N TRP A 33 -2.13 19.76 -23.27
CA TRP A 33 -1.98 20.00 -21.83
C TRP A 33 -3.16 19.47 -21.01
N VAL A 34 -4.38 19.57 -21.54
CA VAL A 34 -5.57 18.97 -20.92
C VAL A 34 -5.46 17.45 -20.89
N ALA A 35 -5.07 16.82 -22.01
CA ALA A 35 -4.88 15.37 -22.08
C ALA A 35 -3.76 14.89 -21.14
N PHE A 36 -2.66 15.65 -21.03
CA PHE A 36 -1.62 15.40 -20.04
C PHE A 36 -2.15 15.48 -18.60
N GLY A 37 -2.94 16.51 -18.27
CA GLY A 37 -3.51 16.70 -16.94
C GLY A 37 -4.43 15.55 -16.52
N ASP A 38 -5.26 15.06 -17.43
CA ASP A 38 -6.12 13.89 -17.21
C ASP A 38 -5.28 12.62 -16.96
N ALA A 39 -4.30 12.34 -17.84
CA ALA A 39 -3.40 11.21 -17.67
C ALA A 39 -2.59 11.28 -16.36
N GLN A 40 -2.14 12.46 -15.97
CA GLN A 40 -1.40 12.69 -14.73
C GLN A 40 -2.29 12.47 -13.50
N THR A 41 -3.56 12.87 -13.56
CA THR A 41 -4.56 12.60 -12.51
C THR A 41 -4.80 11.10 -12.37
N GLY A 42 -4.93 10.37 -13.48
CA GLY A 42 -5.05 8.90 -13.43
C GLY A 42 -3.85 8.19 -12.79
N GLN A 43 -2.62 8.68 -13.00
CA GLN A 43 -1.44 8.16 -12.29
C GLN A 43 -1.48 8.49 -10.80
N LEU A 44 -1.96 9.67 -10.42
CA LEU A 44 -2.13 10.06 -9.02
C LEU A 44 -3.17 9.18 -8.32
N ASP A 45 -4.32 8.92 -8.94
CA ASP A 45 -5.35 8.02 -8.41
C ASP A 45 -4.79 6.61 -8.17
N LYS A 46 -4.00 6.10 -9.12
CA LYS A 46 -3.31 4.82 -8.97
C LYS A 46 -2.32 4.82 -7.81
N ALA A 47 -1.53 5.89 -7.63
CA ALA A 47 -0.58 6.01 -6.53
C ALA A 47 -1.27 6.09 -5.17
N ASN A 48 -2.37 6.85 -5.09
CA ASN A 48 -3.18 6.99 -3.89
C ASN A 48 -3.90 5.68 -3.54
N GLY A 49 -4.41 4.95 -4.54
CA GLY A 49 -5.00 3.62 -4.36
C GLY A 49 -4.00 2.63 -3.78
N ARG A 50 -2.77 2.55 -4.35
CA ARG A 50 -1.68 1.72 -3.80
C ARG A 50 -1.34 2.07 -2.36
N THR A 51 -1.36 3.37 -2.02
CA THR A 51 -1.11 3.84 -0.66
C THR A 51 -2.20 3.35 0.29
N ALA A 52 -3.46 3.56 -0.05
CA ALA A 52 -4.61 3.13 0.75
C ALA A 52 -4.61 1.60 0.94
N ASP A 53 -4.37 0.84 -0.12
CA ASP A 53 -4.30 -0.62 -0.07
C ASP A 53 -3.12 -1.12 0.77
N THR A 54 -1.95 -0.49 0.65
CA THR A 54 -0.78 -0.82 1.48
C THR A 54 -1.09 -0.65 2.96
N ILE A 55 -1.70 0.48 3.34
CA ILE A 55 -2.14 0.73 4.72
C ILE A 55 -3.13 -0.36 5.15
N ALA A 56 -4.13 -0.66 4.34
CA ALA A 56 -5.12 -1.68 4.66
C ALA A 56 -4.52 -3.08 4.85
N ILE A 57 -3.58 -3.49 3.97
CA ILE A 57 -2.89 -4.77 4.05
C ILE A 57 -2.11 -4.88 5.35
N VAL A 58 -1.28 -3.87 5.65
CA VAL A 58 -0.44 -3.87 6.86
C VAL A 58 -1.29 -3.84 8.12
N SER A 59 -2.29 -2.95 8.20
CA SER A 59 -3.16 -2.86 9.38
C SER A 59 -3.95 -4.14 9.64
N ARG A 60 -4.43 -4.83 8.58
CA ARG A 60 -5.13 -6.12 8.74
C ARG A 60 -4.18 -7.23 9.20
N CYS A 61 -2.95 -7.24 8.70
CA CYS A 61 -1.92 -8.17 9.16
C CYS A 61 -1.60 -7.96 10.65
N GLU A 62 -1.38 -6.71 11.06
CA GLU A 62 -1.10 -6.35 12.46
C GLU A 62 -2.26 -6.75 13.39
N ALA A 63 -3.51 -6.51 12.97
CA ALA A 63 -4.69 -6.93 13.72
C ALA A 63 -4.78 -8.46 13.88
N ARG A 64 -4.48 -9.21 12.81
CA ARG A 64 -4.42 -10.68 12.83
C ARG A 64 -3.35 -11.17 13.80
N ASP A 65 -2.15 -10.59 13.72
CA ASP A 65 -1.01 -11.00 14.54
C ASP A 65 -1.27 -10.68 16.02
N ALA A 66 -1.87 -9.52 16.33
CA ALA A 66 -2.32 -9.18 17.68
C ALA A 66 -3.37 -10.18 18.22
N ALA A 67 -4.33 -10.59 17.40
CA ALA A 67 -5.32 -11.59 17.77
C ALA A 67 -4.69 -12.96 18.03
N ALA A 68 -3.72 -13.36 17.21
CA ALA A 68 -2.96 -14.60 17.40
C ALA A 68 -2.18 -14.60 18.72
N VAL A 69 -1.48 -13.50 19.03
CA VAL A 69 -0.79 -13.33 20.31
C VAL A 69 -1.77 -13.40 21.49
N LYS A 70 -2.92 -12.72 21.40
CA LYS A 70 -3.95 -12.75 22.45
C LYS A 70 -4.49 -14.17 22.67
N LYS A 71 -4.69 -14.95 21.61
CA LYS A 71 -5.15 -16.35 21.69
C LYS A 71 -4.08 -17.29 22.21
N ALA A 72 -2.81 -17.07 21.86
CA ALA A 72 -1.69 -17.91 22.26
C ALA A 72 -1.25 -17.69 23.72
N ARG A 73 -1.64 -16.56 24.33
CA ARG A 73 -1.37 -16.29 25.75
C ARG A 73 -1.99 -17.40 26.61
N PRO A 74 -1.18 -18.16 27.38
CA PRO A 74 -1.72 -19.18 28.25
C PRO A 74 -2.65 -18.52 29.26
N LYS A 75 -3.86 -19.11 29.44
CA LYS A 75 -4.68 -18.79 30.60
C LYS A 75 -3.92 -19.33 31.81
N LEU A 76 -3.24 -18.46 32.54
CA LEU A 76 -2.67 -18.82 33.83
C LEU A 76 -3.81 -19.35 34.70
N TRP A 77 -3.85 -20.66 34.89
CA TRP A 77 -4.72 -21.29 35.87
C TRP A 77 -4.17 -20.94 37.26
N GLY A 78 -4.78 -19.93 37.89
CA GLY A 78 -5.05 -19.99 39.32
C GLY A 78 -4.05 -19.40 40.31
N ILE A 79 -3.26 -18.37 39.98
CA ILE A 79 -2.58 -17.55 41.00
C ILE A 79 -2.67 -16.06 40.61
N PHE A 80 -3.68 -15.40 41.19
CA PHE A 80 -4.07 -13.97 41.17
C PHE A 80 -4.44 -13.34 39.81
#